data_AF-A0A256BGB1-F1
#
_entry.id   AF-A0A256BGB1-F1
#
_cell.length_a   1.000
_cell.length_b   1.000
_cell.length_c   1.000
_cell.angle_alpha   90.00
_cell.angle_beta   90.00
_cell.angle_gamma   90.00
#
_symmetry.space_group_name_H-M   'P 1'
#
loop_
_entity.id
_entity.type
_entity.pdbx_description
1 polymer ?
#
loop_
_entity_poly.entity_id
_entity_poly.type
_entity_poly.pdbx_seq_one_letter_code
_entity_poly.pdbx_strand_id
1 'polypeptide(L)'
;MIKLYNEIYESKSYRVTARYLPSAYENLNSAEKKLVKSYPAQAAQVYTASSLATKRTNALYKNGLHNGNGDAFRHTYWNAEMATMLAGYGSSFNPSNGKTNAKRWADAHEENKNQPANEKQMDLFNNNVGRSIVNKKYSSKDLEKKALAKVDAGSCRRIVNNKVVATTKAR
;
A
#
# COMPACT_ATOMS: atom_id res chain seq x y z
N MET A 1 -38.50 -6.36 -0.49
CA MET A 1 -37.61 -7.36 -1.11
C MET A 1 -36.19 -6.85 -1.37
N ILE A 2 -35.97 -5.62 -1.88
CA ILE A 2 -34.62 -5.09 -2.16
C ILE A 2 -33.78 -4.77 -0.90
N LYS A 3 -34.39 -4.21 0.16
CA LYS A 3 -33.70 -3.91 1.43
C LYS A 3 -33.13 -5.15 2.13
N LEU A 4 -33.95 -6.20 2.26
CA LEU A 4 -33.54 -7.48 2.86
C LEU A 4 -32.43 -8.18 2.06
N TYR A 5 -32.47 -8.12 0.72
CA TYR A 5 -31.41 -8.70 -0.12
C TYR A 5 -30.07 -7.99 0.10
N ASN A 6 -30.07 -6.66 0.21
CA ASN A 6 -28.87 -5.87 0.48
C ASN A 6 -28.32 -6.13 1.88
N GLU A 7 -29.16 -6.21 2.93
CA GLU A 7 -28.71 -6.53 4.30
C GLU A 7 -28.15 -7.96 4.43
N ILE A 8 -28.75 -8.94 3.75
CA ILE A 8 -28.26 -10.33 3.73
C ILE A 8 -26.94 -10.43 2.96
N TYR A 9 -26.80 -9.70 1.86
CA TYR A 9 -25.55 -9.65 1.10
C TYR A 9 -24.44 -8.91 1.86
N GLU A 10 -24.77 -7.78 2.48
CA GLU A 10 -23.82 -7.01 3.29
C GLU A 10 -23.37 -7.78 4.53
N SER A 11 -24.28 -8.48 5.24
CA SER A 11 -23.91 -9.32 6.39
C SER A 11 -23.07 -10.55 6.02
N LYS A 12 -23.32 -11.19 4.87
CA LYS A 12 -22.45 -12.27 4.35
C LYS A 12 -21.09 -11.73 3.91
N SER A 13 -21.07 -10.59 3.23
CA SER A 13 -19.82 -9.92 2.85
C SER A 13 -19.01 -9.55 4.09
N TYR A 14 -19.65 -9.01 5.13
CA TYR A 14 -19.05 -8.66 6.42
C TYR A 14 -18.42 -9.89 7.10
N ARG A 15 -19.10 -11.04 7.11
CA ARG A 15 -18.57 -12.29 7.68
C ARG A 15 -17.38 -12.85 6.89
N VAL A 16 -17.33 -12.62 5.58
CA VAL A 16 -16.18 -13.00 4.74
C VAL A 16 -15.03 -12.00 4.92
N THR A 17 -15.30 -10.70 4.96
CA THR A 17 -14.29 -9.64 5.11
C THR A 17 -13.66 -9.62 6.50
N ALA A 18 -14.44 -9.84 7.56
CA ALA A 18 -13.95 -9.97 8.95
C ALA A 18 -12.98 -11.15 9.14
N ARG A 19 -13.03 -12.15 8.26
CA ARG A 19 -12.08 -13.28 8.24
C ARG A 19 -10.73 -12.92 7.62
N TYR A 20 -10.67 -11.90 6.77
CA TYR A 20 -9.46 -11.52 6.02
C TYR A 20 -8.84 -10.19 6.48
N LEU A 21 -9.64 -9.30 7.07
CA LEU A 21 -9.26 -7.97 7.57
C LEU A 21 -9.98 -7.73 8.91
N PRO A 22 -9.27 -7.75 10.06
CA PRO A 22 -9.83 -7.39 11.37
C PRO A 22 -10.23 -5.90 11.44
N SER A 23 -10.15 -5.27 12.62
CA SER A 23 -10.45 -3.83 12.90
C SER A 23 -9.94 -2.80 11.87
N ALA A 24 -8.99 -3.17 11.01
CA ALA A 24 -8.54 -2.38 9.86
C ALA A 24 -9.67 -2.06 8.85
N TYR A 25 -10.70 -2.90 8.71
CA TYR A 25 -11.80 -2.66 7.77
C TYR A 25 -12.59 -1.37 8.08
N GLU A 26 -12.76 -1.06 9.37
CA GLU A 26 -13.52 0.13 9.79
C GLU A 26 -12.83 1.43 9.35
N ASN A 27 -11.50 1.42 9.29
CA ASN A 27 -10.67 2.56 8.90
C ASN A 27 -10.51 2.70 7.37
N LEU A 28 -11.03 1.75 6.58
CA LEU A 28 -10.98 1.84 5.13
C LEU A 28 -11.90 2.93 4.59
N ASN A 29 -11.43 3.64 3.58
CA ASN A 29 -12.25 4.59 2.84
C ASN A 29 -13.27 3.86 1.92
N SER A 30 -14.19 4.63 1.34
CA SER A 30 -15.26 4.07 0.51
C SER A 30 -14.76 3.34 -0.75
N ALA A 31 -13.63 3.75 -1.33
CA ALA A 31 -13.04 3.12 -2.51
C ALA A 31 -12.40 1.78 -2.14
N GLU A 32 -11.64 1.74 -1.05
CA GLU A 32 -11.05 0.51 -0.51
C GLU A 32 -12.15 -0.50 -0.13
N LYS A 33 -13.23 -0.07 0.54
CA LYS A 33 -14.37 -0.95 0.88
C LYS A 33 -15.01 -1.59 -0.36
N LYS A 34 -15.13 -0.86 -1.48
CA LYS A 34 -15.61 -1.41 -2.76
C LYS A 34 -14.64 -2.46 -3.32
N LEU A 35 -13.34 -2.22 -3.24
CA LEU A 35 -12.32 -3.18 -3.67
C LEU A 35 -12.31 -4.43 -2.79
N VAL A 36 -12.51 -4.30 -1.48
CA VAL A 36 -12.63 -5.44 -0.57
C VAL A 36 -13.81 -6.34 -0.96
N LYS A 37 -14.98 -5.74 -1.25
CA LYS A 37 -16.15 -6.49 -1.73
C LYS A 37 -15.87 -7.23 -3.05
N SER A 38 -15.06 -6.64 -3.93
CA SER A 38 -14.79 -7.17 -5.28
C SER A 38 -13.62 -8.17 -5.34
N TYR A 39 -12.62 -8.02 -4.45
CA TYR A 39 -11.36 -8.76 -4.47
C TYR A 39 -10.92 -9.17 -3.05
N PRO A 40 -11.71 -9.99 -2.32
CA PRO A 40 -11.45 -10.29 -0.91
C PRO A 40 -10.10 -11.00 -0.68
N ALA A 41 -9.66 -11.87 -1.59
CA ALA A 41 -8.35 -12.52 -1.49
C ALA A 41 -7.19 -11.51 -1.64
N GLN A 42 -7.33 -10.55 -2.57
CA GLN A 42 -6.34 -9.49 -2.73
C GLN A 42 -6.30 -8.59 -1.49
N ALA A 43 -7.46 -8.30 -0.90
CA ALA A 43 -7.56 -7.48 0.30
C ALA A 43 -6.70 -8.04 1.45
N ALA A 44 -6.72 -9.36 1.66
CA ALA A 44 -5.88 -10.03 2.66
C ALA A 44 -4.37 -9.84 2.38
N GLN A 45 -3.97 -9.93 1.11
CA GLN A 45 -2.58 -9.71 0.68
C GLN A 45 -2.16 -8.25 0.84
N VAL A 46 -3.03 -7.31 0.49
CA VAL A 46 -2.80 -5.86 0.64
C VAL A 46 -2.59 -5.49 2.10
N TYR A 47 -3.39 -6.06 3.01
CA TYR A 47 -3.24 -5.86 4.46
C TYR A 47 -1.98 -6.50 5.02
N THR A 48 -1.62 -7.69 4.55
CA THR A 48 -0.36 -8.33 4.94
C THR A 48 0.83 -7.45 4.53
N ALA A 49 0.82 -6.93 3.30
CA ALA A 49 1.83 -6.01 2.79
C ALA A 49 1.88 -4.70 3.61
N SER A 50 0.74 -4.11 3.96
CA SER A 50 0.71 -2.85 4.73
C SER A 50 1.19 -3.04 6.17
N SER A 51 0.80 -4.15 6.81
CA SER A 51 1.27 -4.52 8.15
C SER A 51 2.79 -4.71 8.19
N LEU A 52 3.34 -5.41 7.18
CA LEU A 52 4.78 -5.58 7.03
C LEU A 52 5.49 -4.23 6.84
N ALA A 53 4.99 -3.39 5.93
CA ALA A 53 5.58 -2.08 5.68
C ALA A 53 5.57 -1.18 6.93
N THR A 54 4.46 -1.11 7.65
CA THR A 54 4.35 -0.36 8.91
C THR A 54 5.32 -0.89 9.97
N LYS A 55 5.36 -2.22 10.18
CA LYS A 55 6.28 -2.84 11.15
C LYS A 55 7.73 -2.49 10.84
N ARG A 56 8.14 -2.61 9.57
CA ARG A 56 9.52 -2.33 9.16
C ARG A 56 9.85 -0.85 9.22
N THR A 57 8.91 0.02 8.86
CA THR A 57 9.08 1.48 9.00
C THR A 57 9.34 1.87 10.46
N ASN A 58 8.52 1.40 11.39
CA ASN A 58 8.65 1.69 12.82
C ASN A 58 9.95 1.11 13.43
N ALA A 59 10.47 0.03 12.86
CA ALA A 59 11.75 -0.54 13.27
C ALA A 59 12.96 0.28 12.77
N LEU A 60 12.85 0.88 11.59
CA LEU A 60 13.96 1.53 10.88
C LEU A 60 14.04 3.04 11.09
N TYR A 61 12.90 3.70 11.34
CA TYR A 61 12.80 5.15 11.46
C TYR A 61 12.27 5.53 12.84
N LYS A 62 12.94 6.48 13.49
CA LYS A 62 12.46 7.08 14.75
C LYS A 62 11.59 8.31 14.50
N ASN A 63 11.83 9.01 13.39
CA ASN A 63 11.15 10.24 13.00
C ASN A 63 10.69 10.18 11.53
N GLY A 64 9.91 11.18 11.11
CA GLY A 64 9.47 11.30 9.71
C GLY A 64 8.51 10.18 9.27
N LEU A 65 7.73 9.63 10.22
CA LEU A 65 6.71 8.61 9.99
C LEU A 65 5.47 9.15 9.25
N HIS A 66 5.30 10.47 9.25
CA HIS A 66 4.34 11.18 8.43
C HIS A 66 5.12 12.24 7.64
N ASN A 67 4.91 12.29 6.33
CA ASN A 67 5.49 13.27 5.42
C ASN A 67 7.03 13.27 5.33
N GLY A 68 7.73 12.34 5.99
CA GLY A 68 9.19 12.26 6.05
C GLY A 68 9.78 11.06 5.29
N ASN A 69 11.06 10.76 5.54
CA ASN A 69 11.74 9.62 4.92
C ASN A 69 11.12 8.27 5.34
N GLY A 70 10.66 8.15 6.59
CA GLY A 70 10.00 6.94 7.07
C GLY A 70 8.67 6.70 6.34
N ASP A 71 7.90 7.76 6.11
CA ASP A 71 6.68 7.70 5.33
C ASP A 71 6.94 7.30 3.86
N ALA A 72 7.91 7.96 3.23
CA ALA A 72 8.35 7.63 1.89
C ALA A 72 8.79 6.16 1.75
N PHE A 73 9.53 5.66 2.73
CA PHE A 73 9.90 4.24 2.82
C PHE A 73 8.66 3.35 2.95
N ARG A 74 7.72 3.68 3.85
CA ARG A 74 6.49 2.91 4.06
C ARG A 74 5.71 2.73 2.77
N HIS A 75 5.44 3.81 2.05
CA HIS A 75 4.70 3.79 0.78
C HIS A 75 5.45 3.00 -0.30
N THR A 76 6.75 3.23 -0.43
CA THR A 76 7.61 2.53 -1.40
C THR A 76 7.65 1.03 -1.11
N TYR A 77 7.89 0.64 0.14
CA TYR A 77 8.03 -0.75 0.53
C TYR A 77 6.68 -1.49 0.48
N TRP A 78 5.60 -0.86 0.94
CA TRP A 78 4.25 -1.39 0.84
C TRP A 78 3.87 -1.71 -0.61
N ASN A 79 4.12 -0.79 -1.54
CA ASN A 79 3.79 -1.01 -2.95
C ASN A 79 4.67 -2.09 -3.60
N ALA A 80 5.91 -2.27 -3.15
CA ALA A 80 6.78 -3.32 -3.64
C ALA A 80 6.33 -4.72 -3.14
N GLU A 81 5.96 -4.83 -1.87
CA GLU A 81 5.37 -6.05 -1.29
C GLU A 81 4.05 -6.39 -1.97
N MET A 82 3.15 -5.41 -2.06
CA MET A 82 1.83 -5.56 -2.67
C MET A 82 1.95 -5.98 -4.15
N ALA A 83 2.83 -5.35 -4.93
CA ALA A 83 3.06 -5.77 -6.32
C ALA A 83 3.63 -7.18 -6.44
N THR A 84 4.43 -7.64 -5.48
CA THR A 84 4.97 -9.01 -5.48
C THR A 84 3.91 -10.03 -5.08
N MET A 85 3.11 -9.76 -4.05
CA MET A 85 2.06 -10.66 -3.57
C MET A 85 0.91 -10.80 -4.60
N LEU A 86 0.55 -9.70 -5.26
CA LEU A 86 -0.54 -9.67 -6.24
C LEU A 86 -0.11 -10.15 -7.64
N ALA A 87 1.16 -10.54 -7.82
CA ALA A 87 1.67 -11.07 -9.08
C ALA A 87 1.36 -12.55 -9.29
N GLY A 88 0.84 -13.26 -8.29
CA GLY A 88 0.68 -14.72 -8.35
C GLY A 88 1.92 -15.48 -7.85
N TYR A 89 1.93 -16.80 -8.02
CA TYR A 89 2.97 -17.68 -7.47
C TYR A 89 3.43 -18.73 -8.49
N GLY A 90 4.67 -19.22 -8.33
CA GLY A 90 5.23 -20.25 -9.21
C GLY A 90 5.21 -19.83 -10.67
N SER A 91 4.72 -20.72 -11.54
CA SER A 91 4.59 -20.47 -12.99
C SER A 91 3.58 -19.38 -13.35
N SER A 92 2.66 -19.01 -12.44
CA SER A 92 1.69 -17.92 -12.66
C SER A 92 2.21 -16.54 -12.27
N PHE A 93 3.43 -16.43 -11.74
CA PHE A 93 4.00 -15.16 -11.32
C PHE A 93 4.14 -14.21 -12.53
N ASN A 94 3.38 -13.11 -12.50
CA ASN A 94 3.42 -12.05 -13.51
C ASN A 94 3.56 -10.69 -12.82
N PRO A 95 4.75 -10.06 -12.89
CA PRO A 95 4.99 -8.78 -12.23
C PRO A 95 4.18 -7.64 -12.82
N SER A 96 3.79 -7.70 -14.09
CA SER A 96 2.94 -6.67 -14.72
C SER A 96 1.53 -6.70 -14.11
N ASN A 97 0.94 -7.89 -13.94
CA ASN A 97 -0.35 -8.05 -13.26
C ASN A 97 -0.28 -7.58 -11.80
N GLY A 98 0.78 -7.95 -11.09
CA GLY A 98 1.03 -7.51 -9.72
C GLY A 98 1.08 -5.99 -9.58
N LYS A 99 1.83 -5.31 -10.46
CA LYS A 99 1.89 -3.83 -10.50
C LYS A 99 0.54 -3.20 -10.77
N THR A 100 -0.22 -3.71 -11.73
CA THR A 100 -1.56 -3.19 -12.07
C THR A 100 -2.52 -3.32 -10.88
N ASN A 101 -2.56 -4.48 -10.25
CA ASN A 101 -3.40 -4.71 -9.07
C ASN A 101 -2.94 -3.83 -7.88
N ALA A 102 -1.64 -3.73 -7.63
CA ALA A 102 -1.09 -2.88 -6.58
C ALA A 102 -1.41 -1.40 -6.81
N LYS A 103 -1.35 -0.92 -8.06
CA LYS A 103 -1.74 0.45 -8.40
C LYS A 103 -3.21 0.70 -8.08
N ARG A 104 -4.12 -0.22 -8.45
CA ARG A 104 -5.56 -0.10 -8.15
C ARG A 104 -5.82 0.06 -6.65
N TRP A 105 -5.17 -0.75 -5.82
CA TRP A 105 -5.32 -0.67 -4.37
C TRP A 105 -4.67 0.58 -3.76
N ALA A 106 -3.47 0.93 -4.21
CA ALA A 106 -2.77 2.13 -3.74
C ALA A 106 -3.53 3.42 -4.14
N ASP A 107 -3.99 3.53 -5.38
CA ASP A 107 -4.75 4.71 -5.82
C ASP A 107 -6.04 4.87 -5.00
N ALA A 108 -6.74 3.77 -4.73
CA ALA A 108 -7.93 3.78 -3.87
C ALA A 108 -7.61 4.23 -2.44
N HIS A 109 -6.44 3.87 -1.89
CA HIS A 109 -5.98 4.34 -0.58
C HIS A 109 -5.83 5.87 -0.54
N GLU A 110 -5.31 6.47 -1.62
CA GLU A 110 -5.13 7.92 -1.77
C GLU A 110 -6.44 8.68 -2.14
N GLU A 111 -7.61 8.04 -2.14
CA GLU A 111 -8.91 8.70 -2.40
C GLU A 111 -9.54 9.34 -1.15
N ASN A 112 -8.75 9.59 -0.10
CA ASN A 112 -9.24 10.28 1.08
C ASN A 112 -9.53 11.76 0.77
N LYS A 113 -10.79 12.18 0.93
CA LYS A 113 -11.27 13.55 0.63
C LYS A 113 -10.55 14.64 1.42
N ASN A 114 -10.01 14.31 2.59
CA ASN A 114 -9.36 15.26 3.48
C ASN A 114 -7.83 15.26 3.35
N GLN A 115 -7.26 14.44 2.46
CA GLN A 115 -5.81 14.40 2.25
C GLN A 115 -5.36 15.67 1.52
N PRO A 116 -4.36 16.41 2.04
CA PRO A 116 -3.74 17.53 1.35
C PRO A 116 -3.19 17.12 -0.02
N ALA A 117 -3.29 18.01 -1.02
CA ALA A 117 -2.89 17.71 -2.39
C ALA A 117 -1.39 17.37 -2.53
N ASN A 118 -0.53 17.99 -1.73
CA ASN A 118 0.91 17.71 -1.71
C ASN A 118 1.23 16.34 -1.07
N GLU A 119 0.51 15.92 -0.03
CA GLU A 119 0.62 14.57 0.55
C GLU A 119 0.23 13.53 -0.48
N LYS A 120 -0.94 13.69 -1.12
CA LYS A 120 -1.38 12.82 -2.21
C LYS A 120 -0.35 12.73 -3.34
N GLN A 121 0.26 13.84 -3.72
CA GLN A 121 1.31 13.86 -4.74
C GLN A 121 2.55 13.06 -4.30
N MET A 122 3.00 13.24 -3.06
CA MET A 122 4.12 12.51 -2.48
C MET A 122 3.82 11.00 -2.43
N ASP A 123 2.65 10.62 -1.94
CA ASP A 123 2.24 9.23 -1.74
C ASP A 123 2.09 8.51 -3.07
N LEU A 124 1.37 9.10 -4.04
CA LEU A 124 1.25 8.53 -5.39
C LEU A 124 2.62 8.33 -6.07
N PHE A 125 3.54 9.28 -5.89
CA PHE A 125 4.89 9.17 -6.43
C PHE A 125 5.65 8.00 -5.78
N ASN A 126 5.66 7.93 -4.45
CA ASN A 126 6.37 6.88 -3.70
C ASN A 126 5.76 5.50 -3.95
N ASN A 127 4.43 5.42 -4.04
CA ASN A 127 3.69 4.21 -4.42
C ASN A 127 4.18 3.71 -5.80
N ASN A 128 4.36 4.62 -6.76
CA ASN A 128 4.89 4.27 -8.09
C ASN A 128 6.34 3.80 -8.05
N VAL A 129 7.21 4.46 -7.29
CA VAL A 129 8.60 4.02 -7.09
C VAL A 129 8.62 2.58 -6.54
N GLY A 130 7.80 2.28 -5.54
CA GLY A 130 7.66 0.93 -4.95
C GLY A 130 7.31 -0.14 -5.98
N ARG A 131 6.26 0.09 -6.77
CA ARG A 131 5.85 -0.84 -7.84
C ARG A 131 6.95 -1.03 -8.89
N SER A 132 7.71 0.01 -9.21
CA SER A 132 8.77 -0.05 -10.23
C SER A 132 9.92 -0.99 -9.85
N ILE A 133 10.11 -1.29 -8.56
CA ILE A 133 11.16 -2.20 -8.06
C ILE A 133 10.95 -3.63 -8.56
N VAL A 134 9.70 -4.06 -8.74
CA VAL A 134 9.35 -5.48 -8.96
C VAL A 134 9.41 -5.83 -10.44
N ASN A 135 10.47 -6.50 -10.89
CA ASN A 135 10.56 -7.06 -12.25
C ASN A 135 10.67 -8.58 -12.28
N LYS A 136 10.81 -9.19 -11.11
CA LYS A 136 10.81 -10.62 -10.84
C LYS A 136 10.39 -10.83 -9.39
N LYS A 137 10.26 -12.08 -8.96
CA LYS A 137 9.99 -12.39 -7.56
C LYS A 137 11.20 -12.03 -6.70
N TYR A 138 10.96 -11.26 -5.64
CA TYR A 138 11.93 -10.91 -4.62
C TYR A 138 11.48 -11.41 -3.25
N SER A 139 12.42 -11.62 -2.33
CA SER A 139 12.09 -11.80 -0.93
C SER A 139 11.70 -10.46 -0.29
N SER A 140 10.93 -10.48 0.79
CA SER A 140 10.59 -9.26 1.54
C SER A 140 11.82 -8.50 2.02
N LYS A 141 12.88 -9.24 2.41
CA LYS A 141 14.18 -8.66 2.81
C LYS A 141 14.85 -7.91 1.65
N ASP A 142 14.78 -8.44 0.43
CA ASP A 142 15.35 -7.78 -0.75
C ASP A 142 14.53 -6.55 -1.16
N LEU A 143 13.20 -6.64 -1.05
CA LEU A 143 12.30 -5.51 -1.31
C LEU A 143 12.55 -4.37 -0.32
N GLU A 144 12.71 -4.68 0.98
CA GLU A 144 13.07 -3.70 2.01
C GLU A 144 14.39 -3.00 1.68
N LYS A 145 15.45 -3.77 1.37
CA LYS A 145 16.75 -3.21 1.00
C LYS A 145 16.65 -2.29 -0.23
N LYS A 146 15.87 -2.70 -1.23
CA LYS A 146 15.67 -1.90 -2.45
C LYS A 146 14.88 -0.62 -2.18
N ALA A 147 13.84 -0.70 -1.36
CA ALA A 147 13.06 0.48 -0.94
C ALA A 147 13.92 1.46 -0.14
N LEU A 148 14.73 0.97 0.81
CA LEU A 148 15.71 1.78 1.55
C LEU A 148 16.70 2.46 0.60
N ALA A 149 17.25 1.72 -0.37
CA ALA A 149 18.18 2.28 -1.34
C ALA A 149 17.54 3.40 -2.19
N LYS A 150 16.25 3.30 -2.53
CA LYS A 150 15.52 4.37 -3.23
C LYS A 150 15.36 5.62 -2.37
N VAL A 151 15.01 5.46 -1.10
CA VAL A 151 14.88 6.57 -0.15
C VAL A 151 16.24 7.25 0.08
N ASP A 152 17.27 6.48 0.39
CA ASP A 152 18.62 6.97 0.67
C ASP A 152 19.26 7.69 -0.53
N ALA A 153 18.90 7.28 -1.76
CA ALA A 153 19.37 7.90 -3.00
C ALA A 153 18.54 9.13 -3.45
N GLY A 154 17.57 9.59 -2.65
CA GLY A 154 16.69 10.71 -3.03
C GLY A 154 15.73 10.41 -4.18
N SER A 155 15.55 9.12 -4.50
CA SER A 155 14.65 8.68 -5.57
C SER A 155 13.18 8.70 -5.15
N CYS A 156 12.88 8.93 -3.87
CA CYS A 156 11.54 9.06 -3.33
C CYS A 156 11.23 10.54 -3.01
N ARG A 157 10.02 10.81 -2.51
CA ARG A 157 9.55 12.14 -2.12
C ARG A 157 9.15 12.19 -0.65
N ARG A 158 9.37 13.35 -0.04
CA ARG A 158 8.94 13.74 1.31
C ARG A 158 8.42 15.17 1.26
N ILE A 159 7.82 15.66 2.34
CA ILE A 159 7.37 17.05 2.46
C ILE A 159 8.23 17.78 3.49
N VAL A 160 8.70 18.97 3.11
CA VAL A 160 9.41 19.91 3.98
C VAL A 160 8.88 21.30 3.69
N ASN A 161 8.50 22.04 4.73
CA ASN A 161 7.95 23.40 4.58
C ASN A 161 6.80 23.44 3.54
N ASN A 162 5.88 22.47 3.64
CA ASN A 162 4.74 22.28 2.75
C ASN A 162 5.07 21.97 1.27
N LYS A 163 6.35 21.75 0.92
CA LYS A 163 6.80 21.44 -0.44
C LYS A 163 7.20 19.98 -0.57
N VAL A 164 6.79 19.35 -1.67
CA VAL A 164 7.25 18.02 -2.05
C VAL A 164 8.70 18.10 -2.54
N VAL A 165 9.62 17.45 -1.85
CA VAL A 165 11.06 17.45 -2.12
C VAL A 165 11.61 16.03 -2.14
N ALA A 166 12.83 15.84 -2.62
CA ALA A 166 13.50 14.54 -2.59
C ALA A 166 13.75 14.05 -1.14
N THR A 167 13.72 12.73 -0.96
CA THR A 167 14.19 12.10 0.29
C THR A 167 15.69 12.28 0.48
N THR A 168 16.16 12.00 1.69
CA THR A 168 17.58 12.06 2.06
C THR A 168 18.02 10.76 2.76
N LYS A 169 19.31 10.59 2.99
CA LYS A 169 19.86 9.41 3.71
C LYS A 169 19.57 9.40 5.22
N ALA A 170 19.01 10.48 5.78
CA ALA A 170 18.74 10.57 7.23
C ALA A 170 17.62 9.60 7.67
N ARG A 171 17.78 8.98 8.84
CA ARG A 171 16.82 8.04 9.45
C ARG A 171 16.53 8.41 10.89
#